data_AF-A0A3N5KTD4-F1
#
_entry.id   AF-A0A3N5KTD4-F1
#
_cell.length_a   1.000
_cell.length_b   1.000
_cell.length_c   1.000
_cell.angle_alpha   90.00
_cell.angle_beta   90.00
_cell.angle_gamma   90.00
#
_symmetry.space_group_name_H-M   'P 1'
#
loop_
_entity.id
_entity.type
_entity.pdbx_description
1 polymer ?
#
loop_
_entity_poly.entity_id
_entity_poly.type
_entity_poly.pdbx_seq_one_letter_code
_entity_poly.pdbx_strand_id
1 'polypeptide(L)' 'MGLFDKVKSQAMDLKGKVEDKVEDVQAKKKADDLLDDLGRLLYAERTERPVPNAEDEIGRIVADLKKLEDEGLAILPPSE' A
#
# COMPACT_ATOMS: atom_id res chain seq x y z
N MET A 1 23.01 -35.40 -1.93
CA MET A 1 21.85 -34.55 -1.60
C MET A 1 20.59 -35.37 -1.78
N GLY A 2 19.93 -35.74 -0.68
CA GLY A 2 18.77 -36.64 -0.67
C GLY A 2 17.46 -35.92 -1.00
N LEU A 3 16.42 -36.67 -1.34
CA LEU A 3 15.08 -36.17 -1.70
C LEU A 3 14.48 -35.23 -0.63
N PHE A 4 14.82 -35.46 0.66
CA PHE A 4 14.48 -34.59 1.80
C PHE A 4 15.06 -33.17 1.70
N ASP A 5 16.27 -33.03 1.15
CA ASP A 5 16.95 -31.74 0.98
C ASP A 5 16.24 -30.88 -0.08
N LYS A 6 15.74 -31.53 -1.14
CA LYS A 6 14.95 -30.90 -2.21
C LYS A 6 13.56 -30.45 -1.73
N VAL A 7 12.92 -31.24 -0.87
CA VAL A 7 11.62 -30.89 -0.27
C VAL A 7 11.76 -29.70 0.70
N LYS A 8 12.83 -29.68 1.51
CA LYS A 8 13.11 -28.56 2.43
C LYS A 8 13.41 -27.26 1.67
N SER A 9 14.18 -27.33 0.59
CA SER A 9 14.44 -26.17 -0.28
C SER A 9 13.13 -25.65 -0.88
N GLN A 10 12.31 -26.51 -1.50
CA GLN A 10 11.04 -26.08 -2.10
C GLN A 10 10.09 -25.47 -1.07
N ALA A 11 10.03 -26.00 0.15
CA ALA A 11 9.21 -25.44 1.22
C ALA A 11 9.70 -24.04 1.67
N MET A 12 11.02 -23.82 1.75
CA MET A 12 11.58 -22.50 2.08
C MET A 12 11.37 -21.49 0.94
N ASP A 13 11.54 -21.92 -0.32
CA ASP A 13 11.26 -21.10 -1.50
C ASP A 13 9.77 -20.71 -1.61
N LEU A 14 8.86 -21.64 -1.30
CA LEU A 14 7.42 -21.34 -1.27
C LEU A 14 7.08 -20.38 -0.13
N LYS A 15 7.69 -20.54 1.05
CA LYS A 15 7.41 -19.67 2.20
C LYS A 15 7.82 -18.23 1.91
N GLY A 16 9.03 -18.00 1.39
CA GLY A 16 9.50 -16.65 1.03
C GLY A 16 8.62 -15.98 -0.04
N LYS A 17 8.26 -16.72 -1.11
CA LYS A 17 7.38 -16.19 -2.16
C LYS A 17 5.96 -15.85 -1.70
N VAL A 18 5.47 -16.53 -0.67
CA VAL A 18 4.15 -16.22 -0.10
C VAL A 18 4.24 -15.00 0.81
N GLU A 19 5.29 -14.88 1.61
CA GLU A 19 5.54 -13.72 2.48
C GLU A 19 5.65 -12.43 1.64
N ASP A 20 6.49 -12.40 0.60
CA ASP A 20 6.67 -11.23 -0.28
C ASP A 20 5.36 -10.81 -0.98
N LYS A 21 4.56 -11.78 -1.45
CA LYS A 21 3.29 -11.50 -2.12
C LYS A 21 2.23 -10.97 -1.18
N VAL A 22 2.20 -11.47 0.05
CA VAL A 22 1.23 -11.03 1.06
C VAL A 22 1.55 -9.60 1.50
N GLU A 23 2.83 -9.26 1.65
CA GLU A 23 3.26 -7.89 1.96
C GLU A 23 2.90 -6.91 0.84
N ASP A 24 3.16 -7.25 -0.43
CA ASP A 24 2.82 -6.41 -1.59
C ASP A 24 1.31 -6.17 -1.71
N VAL A 25 0.49 -7.21 -1.53
CA VAL A 25 -0.98 -7.08 -1.55
C VAL A 25 -1.49 -6.22 -0.39
N GLN A 26 -0.90 -6.35 0.80
CA GLN A 26 -1.26 -5.52 1.95
C GLN A 26 -0.87 -4.06 1.73
N ALA A 27 0.32 -3.79 1.19
CA ALA A 27 0.78 -2.44 0.87
C ALA A 27 -0.12 -1.77 -0.18
N LYS A 28 -0.48 -2.49 -1.25
CA LYS A 28 -1.44 -2.02 -2.26
C LYS A 28 -2.80 -1.69 -1.67
N LYS A 29 -3.36 -2.63 -0.90
CA LYS A 29 -4.66 -2.40 -0.26
C LYS A 29 -4.63 -1.20 0.67
N LYS A 30 -3.55 -1.02 1.44
CA LYS A 30 -3.38 0.14 2.31
C LYS A 30 -3.32 1.44 1.50
N ALA A 31 -2.62 1.45 0.37
CA ALA A 31 -2.58 2.62 -0.52
C ALA A 31 -3.98 2.92 -1.11
N ASP A 32 -4.73 1.90 -1.52
CA ASP A 32 -6.10 2.06 -2.03
C ASP A 32 -7.04 2.66 -0.97
N ASP A 33 -6.99 2.14 0.26
CA ASP A 33 -7.80 2.66 1.39
C ASP A 33 -7.46 4.13 1.67
N LEU A 34 -6.16 4.48 1.68
CA LEU A 34 -5.69 5.86 1.86
C LEU A 34 -6.14 6.80 0.72
N LEU A 35 -6.10 6.33 -0.53
CA LEU A 35 -6.57 7.12 -1.68
C LEU A 35 -8.10 7.31 -1.67
N ASP A 36 -8.87 6.31 -1.24
CA ASP A 36 -10.32 6.43 -1.07
C ASP A 36 -10.66 7.48 -0.01
N ASP A 37 -9.97 7.46 1.14
CA ASP A 37 -10.14 8.47 2.20
C ASP A 37 -9.78 9.87 1.70
N LEU A 38 -8.66 10.02 0.97
CA LEU A 38 -8.29 11.30 0.34
C LEU A 38 -9.36 11.78 -0.64
N GLY A 39 -9.89 10.89 -1.47
CA GLY A 39 -10.95 11.18 -2.42
C GLY A 39 -12.25 11.61 -1.75
N ARG A 40 -12.61 10.99 -0.63
CA ARG A 40 -13.79 11.37 0.18
C ARG A 40 -13.64 12.76 0.78
N LEU A 41 -12.46 13.08 1.32
CA LEU A 41 -12.17 14.42 1.87
C LEU A 41 -12.26 15.47 0.76
N LEU A 42 -11.63 15.23 -0.39
CA LEU A 42 -11.71 16.13 -1.55
C LEU A 42 -13.15 16.29 -2.05
N TYR A 43 -13.92 15.21 -2.12
CA TYR A 43 -15.32 15.27 -2.54
C TYR A 43 -16.17 16.07 -1.55
N ALA A 44 -15.93 15.93 -0.25
CA ALA A 44 -16.61 16.68 0.79
C ALA A 44 -16.34 18.20 0.64
N GLU A 45 -15.09 18.59 0.39
CA GLU A 45 -14.72 19.99 0.10
C GLU A 45 -15.40 20.53 -1.16
N ARG A 46 -15.37 19.75 -2.26
CA ARG A 46 -15.97 20.15 -3.55
C ARG A 46 -17.49 20.24 -3.52
N THR A 47 -18.12 19.65 -2.51
CA THR A 47 -19.57 19.67 -2.32
C THR A 47 -19.99 20.56 -1.16
N GLU A 48 -19.14 21.50 -0.73
CA GLU A 48 -19.42 22.48 0.33
C GLU A 48 -19.80 21.85 1.67
N ARG A 49 -19.28 20.64 1.94
CA ARG A 49 -19.47 19.88 3.18
C ARG A 49 -18.10 19.61 3.83
N PRO A 50 -17.32 20.65 4.16
CA PRO A 50 -15.98 20.46 4.70
C PRO A 50 -16.05 19.68 6.01
N VAL A 51 -15.15 18.71 6.15
CA VAL A 51 -15.01 17.91 7.37
C VAL A 51 -14.07 18.64 8.33
N PRO A 52 -14.35 18.69 9.64
CA PRO A 52 -13.40 19.23 10.61
C PRO A 52 -12.04 18.51 10.51
N ASN A 53 -10.95 19.27 10.57
CA ASN A 53 -9.57 18.75 10.49
C ASN A 53 -9.21 18.05 9.17
N ALA A 54 -9.94 18.35 8.07
CA ALA A 54 -9.65 17.76 6.77
C ALA A 54 -8.20 18.01 6.31
N GLU A 55 -7.65 19.22 6.49
CA GLU A 55 -6.28 19.53 6.08
C GLU A 55 -5.22 18.72 6.83
N ASP A 56 -5.38 18.53 8.14
CA ASP A 56 -4.47 17.70 8.94
C ASP A 56 -4.51 16.23 8.49
N GLU A 57 -5.72 15.71 8.23
CA GLU A 57 -5.89 14.32 7.79
C GLU A 57 -5.38 14.11 6.36
N ILE A 58 -5.61 15.08 5.45
CA ILE A 58 -5.00 15.09 4.11
C ILE A 58 -3.48 15.05 4.22
N GLY A 59 -2.90 15.90 5.07
CA GLY A 59 -1.45 15.95 5.29
C GLY A 59 -0.88 14.61 5.78
N ARG A 60 -1.58 13.95 6.71
CA ARG A 60 -1.23 12.62 7.20
C ARG A 60 -1.33 11.55 6.11
N ILE A 61 -2.45 11.52 5.37
CA ILE A 61 -2.68 10.54 4.30
C ILE A 61 -1.60 10.66 3.21
N VAL A 62 -1.30 11.89 2.78
CA VAL A 62 -0.25 12.15 1.77
C VAL A 62 1.12 11.71 2.29
N ALA A 63 1.43 11.96 3.56
CA ALA A 63 2.70 11.52 4.15
C ALA A 63 2.82 9.99 4.19
N ASP A 64 1.73 9.28 4.49
CA ASP A 64 1.73 7.81 4.53
C ASP A 64 1.77 7.19 3.12
N LEU A 65 1.11 7.79 2.13
CA LEU A 65 1.22 7.39 0.72
C LEU A 65 2.67 7.56 0.22
N LYS A 66 3.32 8.68 0.53
CA LYS A 66 4.73 8.90 0.16
C LYS A 66 5.67 7.86 0.75
N LYS A 67 5.48 7.44 2.01
CA LYS A 67 6.29 6.37 2.60
C LYS A 67 6.13 5.06 1.84
N LEU A 68 4.91 4.72 1.42
CA LEU A 68 4.68 3.53 0.61
C LEU A 68 5.38 3.64 -0.76
N GLU A 69 5.40 4.83 -1.37
CA GLU A 69 6.17 5.08 -2.59
C GLU A 69 7.70 4.93 -2.37
N ASP A 70 8.22 5.47 -1.28
CA ASP A 70 9.64 5.30 -0.88
C ASP A 70 9.99 3.83 -0.59
N GLU A 71 9.04 3.03 -0.12
CA GLU A 71 9.15 1.57 0.06
C GLU A 71 9.07 0.79 -1.27
N GLY A 72 8.84 1.48 -2.39
CA GLY A 72 8.87 0.92 -3.74
C GLY A 72 7.48 0.59 -4.32
N LEU A 73 6.40 0.97 -3.64
CA LEU A 73 5.04 0.81 -4.16
C LEU A 73 4.76 1.90 -5.21
N ALA A 74 4.50 1.50 -6.45
CA ALA A 74 4.06 2.43 -7.49
C ALA A 74 2.58 2.81 -7.28
N ILE A 75 2.33 3.94 -6.63
CA ILE A 75 0.97 4.46 -6.37
C ILE A 75 0.48 5.31 -7.54
N LEU A 76 1.30 6.27 -7.99
CA LEU A 76 1.02 7.08 -9.17
C LEU A 76 1.80 6.57 -10.39
N PRO A 77 1.27 6.74 -11.61
CA PRO A 77 2.06 6.50 -12.81
C PRO A 77 3.30 7.42 -12.81
N PRO A 78 4.43 6.96 -13.38
CA PRO A 78 5.61 7.80 -13.49
C PRO A 78 5.25 9.09 -14.23
N SER A 79 5.72 10.23 -13.72
CA SER A 79 5.56 11.51 -14.40
C SER A 79 6.42 11.48 -15.68
N GLU A 80 5.79 11.66 -16.84
CA GLU A 80 6.48 11.80 -18.14
C GLU A 80 7.34 13.06 -18.24
#